data_AF-A0A8B7DDW5-F1
#
_entry.id   AF-A0A8B7DDW5-F1
#
_cell.length_a   1.000
_cell.length_b   1.000
_cell.length_c   1.000
_cell.angle_alpha   90.00
_cell.angle_beta   90.00
_cell.angle_gamma   90.00
#
_symmetry.space_group_name_H-M   'P 1'
#
loop_
_entity.id
_entity.type
_entity.pdbx_description
1 polymer ?
#
loop_
_entity_poly.entity_id
_entity_poly.type
_entity_poly.pdbx_seq_one_letter_code
_entity_poly.pdbx_strand_id
1 'polypeptide(L)'
;MISLQRCYFKKFTQLAPSCIRSFHFTIEGSRTGDKITKGELSRQYPVVDHTYDCVVVGAGGAGLRAAFGLANAGFKTACVTKLFPTRSHTVAAQGGINAALGNMEKDDWRWHMYDTVKGSDWLGDQDAIHYMTREAPAAVYELENYGMPFSRTEEGRIYQRAFGGQSLNYGKNGQAHRCCAVADRTGHSLLHTLYGQVHFIFILK
;
A
#
# COMPACT_ATOMS: atom_id res chain seq x y z
N MET A 1 -43.10 -46.45 -13.53
CA MET A 1 -44.06 -46.90 -14.57
C MET A 1 -44.77 -45.66 -15.09
N ILE A 2 -44.72 -45.47 -16.40
CA ILE A 2 -45.04 -44.24 -17.15
C ILE A 2 -46.53 -43.89 -17.06
N SER A 3 -46.86 -42.60 -16.93
CA SER A 3 -48.12 -42.06 -17.46
C SER A 3 -47.95 -40.58 -17.83
N LEU A 4 -48.00 -40.33 -19.14
CA LEU A 4 -48.04 -39.02 -19.80
C LEU A 4 -49.37 -38.32 -19.58
N GLN A 5 -49.36 -36.99 -19.43
CA GLN A 5 -50.49 -36.17 -19.90
C GLN A 5 -50.04 -34.78 -20.40
N ARG A 6 -50.04 -34.69 -21.73
CA ARG A 6 -50.51 -33.59 -22.60
C ARG A 6 -49.99 -32.16 -22.36
N CYS A 7 -49.12 -31.75 -23.28
CA CYS A 7 -49.03 -30.38 -23.81
C CYS A 7 -50.43 -29.83 -24.16
N TYR A 8 -50.73 -28.63 -23.66
CA TYR A 8 -51.69 -27.73 -24.28
C TYR A 8 -50.99 -26.41 -24.62
N PHE A 9 -50.78 -26.22 -25.92
CA PHE A 9 -50.30 -24.99 -26.53
C PHE A 9 -51.42 -23.94 -26.39
N LYS A 10 -51.23 -22.89 -25.59
CA LYS A 10 -52.06 -21.68 -25.61
C LYS A 10 -51.23 -20.49 -26.06
N LYS A 11 -51.72 -19.90 -27.15
CA LYS A 11 -51.24 -18.75 -27.93
C LYS A 11 -50.57 -17.63 -27.13
N PHE A 12 -49.51 -17.10 -27.74
CA PHE A 12 -49.03 -15.72 -27.64
C PHE A 12 -50.18 -14.72 -27.49
N THR A 13 -50.11 -13.84 -26.49
CA THR A 13 -50.18 -12.37 -26.59
C THR A 13 -50.23 -11.77 -25.19
N GLN A 14 -49.16 -11.08 -24.77
CA GLN A 14 -49.17 -9.70 -24.27
C GLN A 14 -47.76 -9.37 -23.74
N LEU A 15 -47.09 -8.44 -24.42
CA LEU A 15 -45.86 -7.80 -23.96
C LEU A 15 -46.16 -7.05 -22.65
N ALA A 16 -45.64 -7.54 -21.53
CA ALA A 16 -45.64 -6.80 -20.27
C ALA A 16 -44.39 -5.89 -20.23
N PRO A 17 -44.51 -4.66 -19.69
CA PRO A 17 -43.46 -3.66 -19.76
C PRO A 17 -42.25 -4.13 -18.95
N SER A 18 -41.05 -3.92 -19.50
CA SER A 18 -39.79 -4.08 -18.78
C SER A 18 -39.83 -3.23 -17.51
N CYS A 19 -40.01 -3.88 -16.36
CA CYS A 19 -39.82 -3.27 -15.06
C CYS A 19 -38.34 -2.90 -14.94
N ILE A 20 -38.01 -1.67 -15.29
CA ILE A 20 -36.71 -1.07 -14.98
C ILE A 20 -36.69 -0.95 -13.47
N ARG A 21 -36.01 -1.88 -12.80
CA ARG A 21 -35.67 -1.71 -11.38
C ARG A 21 -34.84 -0.43 -11.28
N SER A 22 -35.44 0.64 -10.76
CA SER A 22 -34.72 1.84 -10.41
C SER A 22 -33.77 1.49 -9.26
N PHE A 23 -32.51 1.22 -9.58
CA PHE A 23 -31.46 1.11 -8.57
C PHE A 23 -31.32 2.47 -7.90
N HIS A 24 -31.86 2.61 -6.69
CA HIS A 24 -31.68 3.79 -5.88
C HIS A 24 -30.24 3.80 -5.34
N PHE A 25 -29.31 4.37 -6.10
CA PHE A 25 -27.96 4.64 -5.63
C PHE A 25 -27.99 5.98 -4.89
N THR A 26 -27.94 5.95 -3.56
CA THR A 26 -27.73 7.17 -2.76
C THR A 26 -26.23 7.48 -2.80
N ILE A 27 -25.85 8.57 -3.47
CA ILE A 27 -24.49 9.12 -3.36
C ILE A 27 -24.42 9.81 -1.98
N GLU A 28 -24.12 9.05 -0.93
CA GLU A 28 -23.76 9.64 0.35
C GLU A 28 -22.42 10.35 0.21
N GLY A 29 -22.43 11.69 0.30
CA GLY A 29 -21.22 12.51 0.29
C GLY A 29 -21.11 13.53 -0.84
N SER A 30 -22.17 13.83 -1.60
CA SER A 30 -22.13 14.96 -2.54
C SER A 30 -21.88 16.26 -1.76
N ARG A 31 -20.65 16.76 -1.79
CA ARG A 31 -20.42 18.17 -1.46
C ARG A 31 -21.08 18.98 -2.57
N THR A 32 -21.63 20.14 -2.22
CA THR A 32 -22.49 21.02 -3.03
C THR A 32 -21.86 21.57 -4.34
N GLY A 33 -20.80 20.96 -4.87
CA GLY A 33 -20.08 21.39 -6.07
C GLY A 33 -19.58 20.27 -7.01
N ASP A 34 -19.90 18.99 -6.77
CA ASP A 34 -19.50 17.91 -7.69
C ASP A 34 -20.34 17.99 -9.00
N LYS A 35 -19.66 18.12 -10.15
CA LYS A 35 -20.33 18.20 -11.46
C LYS A 35 -20.71 16.80 -11.91
N ILE A 36 -22.01 16.50 -11.97
CA ILE A 36 -22.51 15.26 -12.57
C ILE A 36 -22.62 15.48 -14.08
N THR A 37 -21.75 14.84 -14.86
CA THR A 37 -21.78 14.89 -16.32
C THR A 37 -23.04 14.20 -16.84
N LYS A 38 -23.93 14.92 -17.56
CA LYS A 38 -25.25 14.44 -18.04
C LYS A 38 -25.22 13.88 -19.47
N GLY A 39 -24.41 12.85 -19.73
CA GLY A 39 -24.37 12.14 -21.03
C GLY A 39 -25.31 10.92 -21.07
N GLU A 40 -25.59 10.34 -22.24
CA GLU A 40 -26.43 9.12 -22.33
C GLU A 40 -25.87 7.93 -21.52
N LEU A 41 -24.54 7.77 -21.49
CA LEU A 41 -23.84 6.80 -20.63
C LEU A 41 -24.04 7.10 -19.13
N SER A 42 -24.21 8.36 -18.76
CA SER A 42 -24.37 8.78 -17.36
C SER A 42 -25.74 8.41 -16.78
N ARG A 43 -26.72 8.07 -17.64
CA ARG A 43 -28.04 7.59 -17.19
C ARG A 43 -27.99 6.16 -16.67
N GLN A 44 -27.08 5.33 -17.17
CA GLN A 44 -26.89 3.94 -16.71
C GLN A 44 -25.82 3.84 -15.62
N TYR A 45 -24.74 4.63 -15.74
CA TYR A 45 -23.65 4.70 -14.77
C TYR A 45 -23.38 6.17 -14.41
N PRO A 46 -23.94 6.70 -13.30
CA PRO A 46 -23.69 8.09 -12.93
C PRO A 46 -22.20 8.31 -12.71
N VAL A 47 -21.63 9.29 -13.41
CA VAL A 47 -20.23 9.69 -13.28
C VAL A 47 -20.14 10.82 -12.28
N VAL A 48 -19.24 10.67 -11.30
CA VAL A 48 -18.93 11.69 -10.30
C VAL A 48 -17.52 12.19 -10.56
N ASP A 49 -17.41 13.48 -10.86
CA ASP A 49 -16.14 14.15 -11.11
C ASP A 49 -15.63 14.81 -9.82
N HIS A 50 -14.39 14.50 -9.43
CA HIS A 50 -13.72 15.10 -8.28
C HIS A 50 -12.43 15.81 -8.69
N THR A 51 -12.06 16.88 -7.98
CA THR A 51 -10.84 17.65 -8.25
C THR A 51 -9.93 17.68 -7.01
N TYR A 52 -8.68 17.24 -7.21
CA TYR A 52 -7.62 17.14 -6.22
C TYR A 52 -6.29 17.55 -6.86
N ASP A 53 -5.32 17.97 -6.06
CA ASP A 53 -3.97 18.31 -6.55
C ASP A 53 -3.19 17.05 -6.89
N CYS A 54 -3.38 15.99 -6.09
CA CYS A 54 -2.72 14.71 -6.25
C CYS A 54 -3.69 13.55 -6.00
N VAL A 55 -3.54 12.46 -6.75
CA VAL A 55 -4.29 11.22 -6.56
C VAL A 55 -3.29 10.07 -6.41
N VAL A 56 -3.35 9.38 -5.27
CA VAL A 56 -2.56 8.19 -4.96
C VAL A 56 -3.45 6.96 -5.12
N VAL A 57 -3.06 6.05 -5.99
CA VAL A 57 -3.78 4.78 -6.21
C VAL A 57 -3.06 3.65 -5.48
N GLY A 58 -3.72 3.12 -4.44
CA GLY A 58 -3.21 2.09 -3.55
C GLY A 58 -2.88 2.62 -2.15
N ALA A 59 -3.29 1.88 -1.12
CA ALA A 59 -3.09 2.23 0.28
C ALA A 59 -2.23 1.18 1.04
N GLY A 60 -1.21 0.64 0.36
CA GLY A 60 -0.14 -0.12 1.00
C GLY A 60 0.91 0.80 1.63
N GLY A 61 2.06 0.25 2.06
CA GLY A 61 3.12 1.05 2.70
C GLY A 61 3.59 2.25 1.86
N ALA A 62 3.87 2.03 0.58
CA ALA A 62 4.30 3.10 -0.33
C ALA A 62 3.21 4.16 -0.55
N GLY A 63 1.97 3.72 -0.83
CA GLY A 63 0.86 4.62 -1.09
C GLY A 63 0.47 5.47 0.13
N LEU A 64 0.43 4.87 1.33
CA LEU A 64 0.18 5.62 2.56
C LEU A 64 1.30 6.61 2.85
N ARG A 65 2.57 6.23 2.69
CA ARG A 65 3.71 7.13 2.92
C ARG A 65 3.73 8.30 1.93
N ALA A 66 3.37 8.06 0.67
CA ALA A 66 3.23 9.09 -0.36
C ALA A 66 2.06 10.02 -0.07
N ALA A 67 0.87 9.49 0.22
CA ALA A 67 -0.31 10.28 0.54
C ALA A 67 -0.12 11.16 1.77
N PHE A 68 0.50 10.62 2.83
CA PHE A 68 0.87 11.37 4.02
C PHE A 68 1.90 12.47 3.71
N GLY A 69 2.93 12.16 2.92
CA GLY A 69 3.95 13.15 2.53
C GLY A 69 3.38 14.31 1.72
N LEU A 70 2.51 14.02 0.75
CA LEU A 70 1.84 15.04 -0.06
C LEU A 70 0.92 15.91 0.79
N ALA A 71 0.16 15.31 1.71
CA ALA A 71 -0.71 16.08 2.58
C ALA A 71 0.05 16.96 3.58
N ASN A 72 1.16 16.46 4.13
CA ASN A 72 2.04 17.27 5.00
C ASN A 72 2.67 18.45 4.25
N ALA A 73 2.92 18.31 2.95
CA ALA A 73 3.37 19.39 2.09
C ALA A 73 2.25 20.38 1.69
N GLY A 74 1.01 20.16 2.16
CA GLY A 74 -0.13 21.05 1.93
C GLY A 74 -0.97 20.73 0.69
N PHE A 75 -0.69 19.65 -0.03
CA PHE A 75 -1.45 19.27 -1.22
C PHE A 75 -2.76 18.56 -0.86
N LYS A 76 -3.86 18.96 -1.52
CA LYS A 76 -5.15 18.28 -1.42
C LYS A 76 -5.05 16.93 -2.13
N THR A 77 -4.83 15.87 -1.36
CA THR A 77 -4.53 14.54 -1.87
C THR A 77 -5.68 13.56 -1.68
N ALA A 78 -6.05 12.83 -2.72
CA ALA A 78 -6.97 11.70 -2.63
C ALA A 78 -6.19 10.38 -2.62
N CYS A 79 -6.49 9.48 -1.67
CA CYS A 79 -5.97 8.12 -1.67
C CYS A 79 -7.10 7.15 -2.03
N VAL A 80 -6.98 6.48 -3.18
CA VAL A 80 -7.99 5.55 -3.70
C VAL A 80 -7.46 4.14 -3.56
N THR A 81 -8.21 3.28 -2.86
CA THR A 81 -7.82 1.89 -2.65
C THR A 81 -9.02 0.97 -2.78
N LYS A 82 -8.80 -0.20 -3.40
CA LYS A 82 -9.80 -1.26 -3.52
C LYS A 82 -10.05 -1.97 -2.18
N LEU A 83 -9.01 -2.07 -1.36
CA LEU A 83 -9.07 -2.76 -0.08
C LEU A 83 -9.00 -1.74 1.04
N PHE A 84 -9.56 -2.09 2.19
CA PHE A 84 -9.28 -1.35 3.41
C PHE A 84 -7.75 -1.33 3.64
N PRO A 85 -7.12 -0.18 3.93
CA PRO A 85 -5.66 -0.01 3.85
C PRO A 85 -4.85 -1.07 4.58
N THR A 86 -5.26 -1.47 5.79
CA THR A 86 -4.56 -2.48 6.61
C THR A 86 -4.68 -3.91 6.06
N ARG A 87 -5.49 -4.13 5.01
CA ARG A 87 -5.59 -5.40 4.26
C ARG A 87 -4.68 -5.44 3.03
N SER A 88 -3.90 -4.39 2.79
CA SER A 88 -2.88 -4.38 1.72
C SER A 88 -1.78 -5.41 1.99
N HIS A 89 -1.18 -5.98 0.93
CA HIS A 89 -0.21 -7.08 1.06
C HIS A 89 1.07 -6.70 1.85
N THR A 90 1.35 -5.40 2.04
CA THR A 90 2.37 -4.93 2.98
C THR A 90 2.19 -5.53 4.39
N VAL A 91 0.96 -5.82 4.82
CA VAL A 91 0.66 -6.43 6.13
C VAL A 91 1.30 -7.81 6.31
N ALA A 92 1.50 -8.54 5.21
CA ALA A 92 2.05 -9.89 5.21
C ALA A 92 3.58 -9.92 5.18
N ALA A 93 4.25 -8.77 5.04
CA ALA A 93 5.72 -8.74 5.11
C ALA A 93 6.17 -9.10 6.53
N GLN A 94 7.09 -10.05 6.64
CA GLN A 94 7.56 -10.54 7.93
C GLN A 94 8.95 -9.98 8.24
N GLY A 95 9.85 -10.14 7.28
CA GLY A 95 11.26 -10.24 7.59
C GLY A 95 11.90 -9.00 8.20
N GLY A 96 11.59 -7.81 7.70
CA GLY A 96 12.18 -6.58 8.20
C GLY A 96 12.33 -5.53 7.12
N ILE A 97 12.99 -4.43 7.50
CA ILE A 97 13.40 -3.34 6.61
C ILE A 97 14.90 -3.10 6.78
N ASN A 98 15.64 -3.04 5.67
CA ASN A 98 17.09 -2.90 5.71
C ASN A 98 17.50 -1.44 5.88
N ALA A 99 18.34 -1.16 6.88
CA ALA A 99 18.98 0.14 7.06
C ALA A 99 20.32 -0.03 7.77
N ALA A 100 21.36 0.64 7.28
CA ALA A 100 22.70 0.61 7.87
C ALA A 100 22.75 1.53 9.11
N LEU A 101 22.03 1.16 10.16
CA LEU A 101 22.01 1.90 11.45
C LEU A 101 23.27 1.66 12.28
N GLY A 102 23.88 0.49 12.12
CA GLY A 102 25.06 0.09 12.88
C GLY A 102 24.79 -0.20 14.36
N ASN A 103 23.60 -0.72 14.69
CA ASN A 103 23.20 -0.99 16.08
C ASN A 103 23.75 -2.31 16.63
N MET A 104 24.04 -3.29 15.76
CA MET A 104 24.58 -4.60 16.14
C MET A 104 26.10 -4.66 15.98
N GLU A 105 26.58 -4.14 14.86
CA GLU A 105 27.98 -3.94 14.56
C GLU A 105 28.14 -2.67 13.72
N LYS A 106 29.38 -2.18 13.55
CA LYS A 106 29.64 -1.06 12.64
C LYS A 106 29.20 -1.43 11.22
N ASP A 107 28.33 -0.60 10.63
CA ASP A 107 27.84 -0.76 9.25
C ASP A 107 28.04 0.54 8.45
N ASP A 108 27.97 0.45 7.13
CA ASP A 108 28.04 1.59 6.21
C ASP A 108 26.98 1.41 5.11
N TRP A 109 26.24 2.47 4.79
CA TRP A 109 25.24 2.44 3.72
C TRP A 109 25.85 2.07 2.37
N ARG A 110 27.14 2.34 2.15
CA ARG A 110 27.88 1.94 0.93
C ARG A 110 28.02 0.43 0.81
N TRP A 111 28.11 -0.28 1.94
CA TRP A 111 28.13 -1.75 1.93
C TRP A 111 26.75 -2.31 1.57
N HIS A 112 25.69 -1.69 2.08
CA HIS A 112 24.32 -1.98 1.68
C HIS A 112 24.10 -1.70 0.17
N MET A 113 24.64 -0.60 -0.36
CA MET A 113 24.64 -0.30 -1.80
C MET A 113 25.33 -1.40 -2.60
N TYR A 114 26.54 -1.81 -2.20
CA TYR A 114 27.27 -2.88 -2.87
C TYR A 114 26.49 -4.19 -2.91
N ASP A 115 25.93 -4.60 -1.78
CA ASP A 115 25.11 -5.81 -1.69
C ASP A 115 23.88 -5.73 -2.61
N THR A 116 23.27 -4.55 -2.71
CA THR A 116 22.10 -4.32 -3.56
C THR A 116 22.46 -4.35 -5.05
N VAL A 117 23.56 -3.70 -5.46
CA VAL A 117 24.04 -3.73 -6.85
C VAL A 117 24.41 -5.16 -7.26
N LYS A 118 25.18 -5.85 -6.42
CA LYS A 118 25.54 -7.26 -6.65
C LYS A 118 24.31 -8.16 -6.67
N GLY A 119 23.38 -7.97 -5.74
CA GLY A 119 22.14 -8.75 -5.65
C GLY A 119 21.17 -8.52 -6.81
N SER A 120 21.23 -7.34 -7.44
CA SER A 120 20.49 -7.03 -8.66
C SER A 120 21.13 -7.61 -9.93
N ASP A 121 22.24 -8.35 -9.80
CA ASP A 121 23.03 -8.87 -10.92
C ASP A 121 23.45 -7.76 -11.90
N TRP A 122 23.84 -6.60 -11.34
CA TRP A 122 24.20 -5.37 -12.07
C TRP A 122 23.13 -4.80 -13.01
N LEU A 123 21.89 -5.30 -12.95
CA LEU A 123 20.77 -4.79 -13.73
C LEU A 123 20.08 -3.59 -13.06
N GLY A 124 20.30 -3.38 -11.76
CA GLY A 124 19.70 -2.29 -11.02
C GLY A 124 20.36 -0.93 -11.29
N ASP A 125 19.53 0.09 -11.45
CA ASP A 125 19.97 1.48 -11.63
C ASP A 125 20.70 1.98 -10.37
N GLN A 126 22.00 2.24 -10.51
CA GLN A 126 22.87 2.51 -9.35
C GLN A 126 22.61 3.85 -8.68
N ASP A 127 22.07 4.83 -9.41
CA ASP A 127 21.64 6.12 -8.87
C ASP A 127 20.43 5.96 -7.94
N ALA A 128 19.45 5.15 -8.33
CA ALA A 128 18.29 4.80 -7.50
C ALA A 128 18.72 3.98 -6.28
N ILE A 129 19.59 2.98 -6.46
CA ILE A 129 20.12 2.16 -5.35
C ILE A 129 20.93 3.03 -4.38
N HIS A 130 21.75 3.94 -4.89
CA HIS A 130 22.51 4.88 -4.06
C HIS A 130 21.58 5.73 -3.19
N TYR A 131 20.54 6.33 -3.78
CA TYR A 131 19.56 7.12 -3.03
C TYR A 131 18.86 6.27 -1.97
N MET A 132 18.33 5.11 -2.36
CA MET A 132 17.60 4.22 -1.46
C MET A 132 18.44 3.80 -0.24
N THR A 133 19.69 3.37 -0.47
CA THR A 133 20.53 2.84 0.61
C THR A 133 21.09 3.93 1.52
N ARG A 134 21.37 5.12 0.97
CA ARG A 134 21.79 6.31 1.74
C ARG A 134 20.68 6.85 2.63
N GLU A 135 19.44 6.91 2.13
CA GLU A 135 18.29 7.44 2.87
C GLU A 135 17.64 6.43 3.83
N ALA A 136 17.95 5.12 3.68
CA ALA A 136 17.37 4.06 4.49
C ALA A 136 17.46 4.28 6.02
N PRO A 137 18.60 4.74 6.60
CA PRO A 137 18.67 5.04 8.03
C PRO A 137 17.67 6.10 8.48
N ALA A 138 17.58 7.22 7.76
CA ALA A 138 16.66 8.31 8.08
C ALA A 138 15.20 7.87 7.98
N ALA A 139 14.87 7.09 6.95
CA ALA A 139 13.52 6.54 6.76
C ALA A 139 13.11 5.56 7.87
N VAL A 140 14.03 4.73 8.37
CA VAL A 140 13.73 3.81 9.49
C VAL A 140 13.55 4.55 10.80
N TYR A 141 14.37 5.57 11.10
CA TYR A 141 14.17 6.41 12.28
C TYR A 141 12.86 7.22 12.19
N GLU A 142 12.47 7.67 11.01
CA GLU A 142 11.16 8.30 10.80
C GLU A 142 10.01 7.37 11.21
N LEU A 143 10.05 6.10 10.77
CA LEU A 143 9.05 5.10 11.16
C LEU A 143 9.04 4.81 12.67
N GLU A 144 10.22 4.74 13.30
CA GLU A 144 10.33 4.59 14.75
C GLU A 144 9.66 5.77 15.47
N ASN A 145 9.92 7.00 15.01
CA ASN A 145 9.35 8.22 15.58
C ASN A 145 7.82 8.31 15.40
N TYR A 146 7.26 7.68 14.36
CA TYR A 146 5.81 7.51 14.21
C TYR A 146 5.21 6.48 15.17
N GLY A 147 6.03 5.82 16.00
CA GLY A 147 5.61 4.83 16.97
C GLY A 147 5.65 3.40 16.44
N MET A 148 6.41 3.11 15.38
CA MET A 148 6.60 1.72 14.93
C MET A 148 7.32 0.90 16.02
N PRO A 149 6.71 -0.19 16.53
CA PRO A 149 7.20 -0.91 17.70
C PRO A 149 8.33 -1.89 17.33
N PHE A 150 9.46 -1.39 16.84
CA PHE A 150 10.63 -2.21 16.54
C PHE A 150 11.07 -3.03 17.76
N SER A 151 11.53 -4.25 17.51
CA SER A 151 12.23 -5.05 18.52
C SER A 151 13.47 -4.29 18.98
N ARG A 152 13.90 -4.52 20.22
CA ARG A 152 14.95 -3.74 20.87
C ARG A 152 16.16 -4.59 21.24
N THR A 153 17.35 -3.98 21.19
CA THR A 153 18.56 -4.52 21.81
C THR A 153 18.57 -4.26 23.32
N GLU A 154 19.52 -4.84 24.05
CA GLU A 154 19.69 -4.57 25.49
C GLU A 154 19.94 -3.08 25.80
N GLU A 155 20.52 -2.35 24.84
CA GLU A 155 20.78 -0.92 24.92
C GLU A 155 19.55 -0.05 24.53
N GLY A 156 18.41 -0.66 24.20
CA GLY A 156 17.20 0.06 23.79
C GLY A 156 17.21 0.56 22.34
N ARG A 157 18.23 0.22 21.55
CA ARG A 157 18.29 0.56 20.11
C ARG A 157 17.42 -0.41 19.29
N ILE A 158 17.15 -0.05 18.04
CA ILE A 158 16.43 -0.92 17.10
C ILE A 158 17.24 -2.20 16.86
N TYR A 159 16.64 -3.34 17.16
CA TYR A 159 17.20 -4.67 16.88
C TYR A 159 17.30 -4.91 15.37
N GLN A 160 18.45 -5.43 14.94
CA GLN A 160 18.71 -5.81 13.56
C GLN A 160 19.14 -7.27 13.49
N ARG A 161 18.65 -7.99 12.49
CA ARG A 161 18.96 -9.42 12.27
C ARG A 161 19.70 -9.64 10.96
N ALA A 162 20.33 -10.80 10.85
CA ALA A 162 20.94 -11.26 9.60
C ALA A 162 19.85 -11.52 8.55
N PHE A 163 20.17 -11.23 7.29
CA PHE A 163 19.32 -11.55 6.16
C PHE A 163 20.16 -11.97 4.95
N GLY A 164 19.55 -12.70 4.02
CA GLY A 164 20.26 -13.22 2.85
C GLY A 164 20.89 -12.12 2.01
N GLY A 165 22.12 -12.37 1.52
CA GLY A 165 22.81 -11.45 0.61
C GLY A 165 23.36 -10.18 1.25
N GLN A 166 23.45 -10.11 2.59
CA GLN A 166 23.96 -8.95 3.31
C GLN A 166 25.38 -9.21 3.86
N SER A 167 26.33 -8.36 3.51
CA SER A 167 27.74 -8.51 3.86
C SER A 167 28.37 -7.25 4.41
N LEU A 168 29.45 -7.41 5.17
CA LEU A 168 30.27 -6.30 5.65
C LEU A 168 31.45 -6.05 4.71
N ASN A 169 31.92 -4.80 4.63
CA ASN A 169 33.11 -4.39 3.88
C ASN A 169 33.14 -4.88 2.42
N TYR A 170 32.08 -4.57 1.66
CA TYR A 170 31.97 -4.92 0.23
C TYR A 170 32.14 -6.43 -0.05
N GLY A 171 31.52 -7.29 0.78
CA GLY A 171 31.56 -8.75 0.58
C GLY A 171 32.70 -9.48 1.28
N LYS A 172 33.56 -8.80 2.05
CA LYS A 172 34.80 -9.40 2.57
C LYS A 172 34.72 -9.85 4.02
N ASN A 173 33.93 -9.19 4.86
CA ASN A 173 33.97 -9.36 6.32
C ASN A 173 32.75 -10.11 6.88
N GLY A 174 32.25 -11.10 6.14
CA GLY A 174 31.17 -11.99 6.61
C GLY A 174 29.78 -11.36 6.55
N GLN A 175 28.86 -11.97 7.28
CA GLN A 175 27.42 -11.66 7.31
C GLN A 175 27.15 -10.36 8.07
N ALA A 176 26.31 -9.48 7.51
CA ALA A 176 25.83 -8.28 8.17
C ALA A 176 24.46 -8.49 8.83
N HIS A 177 24.18 -7.70 9.87
CA HIS A 177 22.91 -7.62 10.60
C HIS A 177 22.31 -6.22 10.44
N ARG A 178 21.68 -5.96 9.30
CA ARG A 178 21.07 -4.64 9.01
C ARG A 178 19.57 -4.66 8.77
N CYS A 179 18.94 -5.83 8.93
CA CYS A 179 17.50 -5.99 8.76
C CYS A 179 16.78 -5.64 10.07
N CYS A 180 16.23 -4.43 10.16
CA CYS A 180 15.45 -3.95 11.30
C CYS A 180 14.10 -4.68 11.33
N ALA A 181 13.73 -5.26 12.48
CA ALA A 181 12.58 -6.13 12.55
C ALA A 181 11.65 -5.82 13.74
N VAL A 182 10.38 -6.17 13.57
CA VAL A 182 9.41 -6.29 14.65
C VAL A 182 9.06 -7.76 14.76
N ALA A 183 9.84 -8.51 15.53
CA ALA A 183 9.80 -9.98 15.55
C ALA A 183 9.76 -10.56 14.12
N ASP A 184 8.66 -11.20 13.74
CA ASP A 184 8.36 -11.75 12.42
C ASP A 184 7.13 -11.09 11.75
N ARG A 185 6.75 -9.87 12.19
CA ARG A 185 5.53 -9.17 11.75
C ARG A 185 5.79 -7.72 11.37
N THR A 186 6.98 -7.44 10.81
CA THR A 186 7.41 -6.07 10.50
C THR A 186 6.43 -5.34 9.58
N GLY A 187 5.87 -6.01 8.58
CA GLY A 187 4.89 -5.45 7.64
C GLY A 187 3.56 -5.11 8.29
N HIS A 188 3.08 -5.96 9.22
CA HIS A 188 1.88 -5.69 10.00
C HIS A 188 2.04 -4.39 10.80
N SER A 189 3.13 -4.30 11.56
CA SER A 189 3.42 -3.11 12.36
C SER A 189 3.61 -1.86 11.50
N LEU A 190 4.39 -1.95 10.41
CA LEU A 190 4.62 -0.83 9.49
C LEU A 190 3.32 -0.28 8.91
N LEU A 191 2.44 -1.16 8.44
CA LEU A 191 1.20 -0.74 7.78
C LEU A 191 0.22 -0.12 8.79
N HIS A 192 0.11 -0.68 9.99
CA HIS A 192 -0.73 -0.12 11.05
C HIS A 192 -0.20 1.21 11.57
N THR A 193 1.13 1.37 11.71
CA THR A 193 1.75 2.65 12.09
C THR A 193 1.46 3.71 11.04
N LEU A 194 1.71 3.43 9.76
CA LEU A 194 1.43 4.40 8.68
C LEU A 194 -0.06 4.72 8.57
N TYR A 195 -0.93 3.73 8.68
CA TYR A 195 -2.39 3.97 8.68
C TYR A 195 -2.82 4.87 9.85
N GLY A 196 -2.23 4.69 11.03
CA GLY A 196 -2.49 5.56 12.19
C GLY A 196 -2.09 7.02 11.97
N GLN A 197 -1.03 7.29 11.20
CA GLN A 197 -0.60 8.64 10.85
C GLN A 197 -1.51 9.31 9.81
N VAL A 198 -2.25 8.53 9.03
CA VAL A 198 -3.08 9.03 7.92
C VAL A 198 -4.53 9.18 8.39
N HIS A 199 -4.93 10.38 8.82
CA HIS A 199 -6.33 10.72 9.09
C HIS A 199 -7.01 11.31 7.83
N PHE A 200 -7.36 10.47 6.83
CA PHE A 200 -8.15 10.90 5.66
C PHE A 200 -9.47 10.16 5.49
N ILE A 201 -10.39 10.84 4.81
CA ILE A 201 -11.62 10.28 4.25
C ILE A 201 -11.23 9.32 3.12
N PHE A 202 -11.40 8.03 3.34
CA PHE A 202 -11.26 7.02 2.29
C PHE A 202 -12.51 7.05 1.40
N ILE A 203 -12.32 7.22 0.09
CA ILE A 203 -13.36 6.92 -0.89
C ILE A 203 -13.33 5.40 -1.09
N LEU A 204 -14.06 4.69 -0.23
CA LEU A 204 -14.38 3.28 -0.44
C LEU A 204 -15.52 3.23 -1.47
N LYS A 205 -15.29 2.52 -2.58
CA LYS A 205 -16.35 2.11 -3.51
C LYS A 205 -16.78 0.69 -3.19
#